data_AF-A0A9P5Z2N3-F1
#
_entry.id   AF-A0A9P5Z2N3-F1
#
_cell.length_a   1.000
_cell.length_b   1.000
_cell.length_c   1.000
_cell.angle_alpha   90.00
_cell.angle_beta   90.00
_cell.angle_gamma   90.00
#
_symmetry.space_group_name_H-M   'P 1'
#
loop_
_entity.id
_entity.type
_entity.pdbx_description
1 polymer ?
#
loop_
_entity_poly.entity_id
_entity_poly.type
_entity_poly.pdbx_seq_one_letter_code
_entity_poly.pdbx_strand_id
1 'polypeptide(L)'
;MNRSSVKIIKRNNPDITLYSTSGDDGHSVHQVIHILRAIREHTDPGRPHVFLGSIETFDPRANHTPPTTIQTVVLKYSRTPAALVSLQHEYGFYSQQLASFQGTVVPKCFGMFEGTVGIQRIGCLILENCKETPLCSGIGNPIDAMTDKAEYVRKFMIALCKVHDKGVILNHSIDETHSVRQERDPRIIDFSRASMHTCPGACPTPIPDSSGRVRILNNNGKLGCRELIAMEKESSKICERVVIPPTRGRRLERS
;
A
#
# COMPACT_ATOMS: atom_id res chain seq x y z
N MET A 1 1.84 10.17 -21.32
CA MET A 1 1.17 9.20 -20.42
C MET A 1 0.25 8.35 -21.28
N ASN A 2 0.59 7.08 -21.49
CA ASN A 2 -0.20 6.18 -22.32
C ASN A 2 -1.50 5.82 -21.59
N ARG A 3 -2.64 6.15 -22.20
CA ARG A 3 -3.96 5.73 -21.74
C ARG A 3 -4.34 4.48 -22.52
N SER A 4 -4.30 3.32 -21.87
CA SER A 4 -4.85 2.10 -22.45
C SER A 4 -6.38 2.24 -22.50
N SER A 5 -6.97 2.03 -23.67
CA SER A 5 -8.43 1.97 -23.82
C SER A 5 -8.93 0.63 -23.29
N VAL A 6 -9.88 0.66 -22.36
CA VAL A 6 -10.41 -0.55 -21.75
C VAL A 6 -11.85 -0.79 -22.18
N LYS A 7 -12.11 -1.92 -22.83
CA LYS A 7 -13.47 -2.38 -23.11
C LYS A 7 -13.93 -3.25 -21.94
N ILE A 8 -15.10 -2.93 -21.39
CA ILE A 8 -15.60 -3.60 -20.19
C ILE A 8 -16.80 -4.42 -20.61
N ILE A 9 -16.66 -5.74 -20.53
CA ILE A 9 -17.73 -6.67 -20.89
C ILE A 9 -18.20 -7.30 -19.59
N LYS A 10 -19.39 -6.90 -19.15
CA LYS A 10 -20.10 -7.60 -18.09
C LYS A 10 -20.59 -8.92 -18.65
N ARG A 11 -20.04 -10.05 -18.19
CA ARG A 11 -20.64 -11.37 -18.47
C ARG A 11 -21.80 -11.59 -17.51
N ASN A 12 -22.67 -12.57 -17.78
CA ASN A 12 -23.86 -12.90 -16.99
C ASN A 12 -23.57 -13.48 -15.58
N ASN A 13 -22.37 -13.24 -15.04
CA ASN A 13 -21.89 -13.62 -13.71
C ASN A 13 -21.28 -12.36 -13.05
N PRO A 14 -21.03 -12.28 -11.73
CA PRO A 14 -20.57 -11.04 -11.10
C PRO A 14 -19.16 -10.60 -11.56
N ASP A 15 -18.49 -11.41 -12.38
CA ASP A 15 -17.18 -11.16 -12.96
C ASP A 15 -17.25 -10.00 -13.97
N ILE A 16 -16.73 -8.84 -13.56
CA ILE A 16 -16.39 -7.76 -14.48
C ILE A 16 -15.10 -8.15 -15.20
N THR A 17 -15.17 -8.26 -16.52
CA THR A 17 -13.99 -8.48 -17.36
C THR A 17 -13.55 -7.17 -18.00
N LEU A 18 -12.34 -6.73 -17.67
CA LEU A 18 -11.70 -5.57 -18.30
C LEU A 18 -10.75 -6.08 -19.39
N TYR A 19 -10.93 -5.59 -20.62
CA TYR A 19 -10.03 -5.84 -21.74
C TYR A 19 -9.19 -4.60 -21.99
N SER A 20 -7.89 -4.67 -21.71
CA SER A 20 -6.96 -3.61 -22.07
C SER A 20 -6.22 -3.97 -23.35
N THR A 21 -6.14 -3.03 -24.29
CA THR A 21 -5.21 -3.07 -25.42
C THR A 21 -4.18 -1.96 -25.21
N SER A 22 -2.94 -2.32 -24.91
CA SER A 22 -1.82 -1.37 -24.89
C SER A 22 -0.94 -1.62 -26.11
N GLY A 23 -0.75 -0.61 -26.97
CA GLY A 23 0.21 -0.70 -28.05
C GLY A 23 0.28 0.59 -28.88
N ASP A 24 1.31 1.41 -28.64
CA ASP A 24 1.76 2.43 -29.61
C ASP A 24 2.72 1.80 -30.65
N ASP A 25 3.26 0.61 -30.36
CA ASP A 25 4.34 -0.03 -31.12
C ASP A 25 3.83 -1.20 -32.00
N GLY A 26 2.52 -1.27 -32.23
CA GLY A 26 1.88 -2.37 -32.97
C GLY A 26 1.91 -3.72 -32.24
N HIS A 27 2.24 -3.76 -30.95
CA HIS A 27 2.23 -4.97 -30.10
C HIS A 27 1.09 -4.85 -29.08
N SER A 28 -0.13 -5.16 -29.51
CA SER A 28 -1.32 -5.10 -28.65
C SER A 28 -1.28 -6.24 -27.62
N VAL A 29 -0.82 -5.96 -26.41
CA VAL A 29 -1.00 -6.92 -25.30
C VAL A 29 -2.46 -6.90 -24.90
N HIS A 30 -3.10 -8.06 -24.94
CA HIS A 30 -4.46 -8.24 -24.45
C HIS A 30 -4.38 -8.71 -22.99
N GLN A 31 -4.89 -7.89 -22.08
CA GLN A 31 -5.06 -8.27 -20.68
C GLN A 31 -6.54 -8.46 -20.39
N VAL A 32 -6.84 -9.54 -19.68
CA VAL A 32 -8.17 -9.86 -19.17
C VAL A 32 -8.10 -9.82 -17.65
N ILE A 33 -8.87 -8.94 -17.04
CA ILE A 33 -8.88 -8.79 -15.59
C ILE A 33 -10.18 -9.35 -15.03
N HIS A 34 -10.08 -10.26 -14.07
CA HIS A 34 -11.22 -10.86 -13.39
C HIS A 34 -11.32 -10.34 -11.96
N ILE A 35 -12.51 -9.86 -11.58
CA ILE A 35 -12.83 -9.55 -10.18
C ILE A 35 -13.29 -10.83 -9.50
N LEU A 36 -12.60 -11.26 -8.45
CA LEU A 36 -12.89 -12.51 -7.76
C LEU A 36 -13.80 -12.30 -6.55
N ARG A 37 -13.45 -11.36 -5.66
CA ARG A 37 -14.25 -11.03 -4.46
C ARG A 37 -13.95 -9.65 -3.91
N ALA A 38 -14.89 -9.07 -3.18
CA ALA A 38 -14.63 -7.85 -2.41
C ALA A 38 -13.66 -8.13 -1.25
N ILE A 39 -12.71 -7.21 -1.03
CA ILE A 39 -11.84 -7.16 0.14
C ILE A 39 -12.37 -6.09 1.11
N ARG A 40 -12.74 -4.92 0.57
CA ARG A 40 -13.26 -3.80 1.34
C ARG A 40 -14.30 -3.06 0.51
N GLU A 41 -15.53 -3.05 0.99
CA GLU A 41 -16.59 -2.24 0.42
C GLU A 41 -16.79 -0.99 1.27
N HIS A 42 -16.91 0.16 0.61
CA HIS A 42 -17.20 1.42 1.26
C HIS A 42 -18.63 1.85 0.93
N THR A 43 -19.34 2.33 1.94
CA THR A 43 -20.63 3.03 1.76
C THR A 43 -20.43 4.49 1.34
N ASP A 44 -19.24 5.03 1.56
CA ASP A 44 -18.84 6.37 1.14
C ASP A 44 -18.60 6.41 -0.38
N PRO A 45 -19.42 7.13 -1.16
CA PRO A 45 -19.28 7.21 -2.62
C PRO A 45 -17.99 7.91 -3.06
N GLY A 46 -17.30 8.62 -2.16
CA GLY A 46 -16.01 9.24 -2.40
C GLY A 46 -14.82 8.28 -2.27
N ARG A 47 -15.03 7.04 -1.82
CA ARG A 47 -13.97 6.04 -1.65
C ARG A 47 -14.08 4.91 -2.67
N PRO A 48 -12.95 4.50 -3.28
CA PRO A 48 -12.96 3.35 -4.17
C PRO A 48 -13.20 2.06 -3.38
N HIS A 49 -13.97 1.14 -3.96
CA HIS A 49 -14.09 -0.22 -3.46
C HIS A 49 -12.80 -0.99 -3.73
N VAL A 50 -12.44 -1.92 -2.85
CA VAL A 50 -11.23 -2.75 -2.99
C VAL A 50 -11.63 -4.20 -3.23
N PHE A 51 -11.13 -4.79 -4.31
CA PHE A 51 -11.40 -6.16 -4.69
C PHE A 51 -10.11 -6.97 -4.83
N LEU A 52 -10.23 -8.28 -4.62
CA LEU A 52 -9.25 -9.26 -5.06
C LEU A 52 -9.60 -9.66 -6.49
N GLY A 53 -8.60 -9.81 -7.34
CA GLY A 53 -8.79 -10.28 -8.71
C GLY A 53 -7.61 -11.05 -9.27
N SER A 54 -7.70 -11.37 -10.55
CA SER A 54 -6.60 -11.90 -11.35
C SER A 54 -6.43 -11.12 -12.65
N ILE A 55 -5.18 -11.01 -13.12
CA ILE A 55 -4.85 -10.56 -14.47
C ILE A 55 -4.37 -11.76 -15.26
N GLU A 56 -4.97 -11.98 -16.42
CA GLU A 56 -4.51 -12.92 -17.44
C GLU A 56 -3.92 -12.12 -18.60
N THR A 57 -2.69 -12.45 -18.99
CA THR A 57 -2.01 -11.80 -20.13
C THR A 57 -1.93 -12.76 -21.30
N PHE A 58 -2.33 -12.28 -22.48
CA PHE A 58 -2.34 -13.04 -23.72
C PHE A 58 -1.34 -12.44 -24.71
N ASP A 59 -0.50 -13.29 -25.30
CA ASP A 59 0.32 -12.92 -26.45
C ASP A 59 -0.56 -12.95 -27.72
N PRO A 60 -0.84 -11.81 -28.37
CA PRO A 60 -1.65 -11.76 -29.59
C PRO A 60 -1.05 -12.58 -30.75
N ARG A 61 0.25 -12.88 -30.73
CA ARG A 61 0.93 -13.64 -31.80
C ARG A 61 0.76 -15.14 -31.66
N ALA A 62 0.43 -15.60 -30.47
CA ALA A 62 0.29 -17.00 -30.17
C ALA A 62 -1.18 -17.40 -30.37
N ASN A 63 -1.54 -17.71 -31.61
CA ASN A 63 -2.89 -18.19 -31.95
C ASN A 63 -3.25 -19.41 -31.06
N HIS A 64 -4.34 -19.28 -30.31
CA HIS A 64 -4.93 -20.34 -29.46
C HIS A 64 -4.09 -20.84 -28.28
N THR A 65 -3.05 -20.14 -27.84
CA THR A 65 -2.33 -20.53 -26.63
C THR A 65 -3.05 -20.07 -25.35
N PRO A 66 -3.00 -20.86 -24.26
CA PRO A 66 -3.48 -20.43 -22.95
C PRO A 66 -2.75 -19.16 -22.49
N PRO A 67 -3.35 -18.38 -21.56
CA PRO A 67 -2.72 -17.16 -21.05
C PRO A 67 -1.32 -17.46 -20.52
N THR A 68 -0.35 -16.63 -20.91
CA THR A 68 1.06 -16.83 -20.59
C THR A 68 1.33 -16.68 -19.09
N THR A 69 0.50 -15.90 -18.40
CA THR A 69 0.62 -15.69 -16.95
C THR A 69 -0.72 -15.32 -16.36
N ILE A 70 -1.06 -15.94 -15.23
CA ILE A 70 -2.17 -15.57 -14.36
C ILE A 70 -1.60 -15.02 -13.06
N GLN A 71 -1.88 -13.75 -12.75
CA GLN A 71 -1.37 -13.09 -11.55
C GLN A 71 -2.51 -12.63 -10.66
N THR A 72 -2.49 -12.98 -9.37
CA THR A 72 -3.43 -12.43 -8.39
C THR A 72 -3.08 -10.98 -8.07
N VAL A 73 -4.09 -10.10 -8.04
CA VAL A 73 -3.93 -8.65 -7.87
C VAL A 73 -4.99 -8.08 -6.94
N VAL A 74 -4.74 -6.87 -6.45
CA VAL A 74 -5.71 -6.03 -5.75
C VAL A 74 -6.17 -4.92 -6.69
N LEU A 75 -7.48 -4.70 -6.73
CA LEU A 75 -8.11 -3.70 -7.58
C LEU A 75 -8.78 -2.66 -6.70
N LYS A 76 -8.44 -1.38 -6.89
CA LYS A 76 -9.27 -0.29 -6.41
C LYS A 76 -10.19 0.17 -7.53
N TYR A 77 -11.49 0.16 -7.29
CA TYR A 77 -12.52 0.35 -8.31
C TYR A 77 -13.46 1.49 -7.92
N SER A 78 -13.78 2.37 -8.86
CA SER A 78 -14.82 3.38 -8.67
C SER A 78 -15.64 3.64 -9.93
N ARG A 79 -16.85 4.17 -9.69
CA ARG A 79 -17.76 4.70 -10.71
C ARG A 79 -18.06 6.18 -10.52
N THR A 80 -17.69 6.78 -9.40
CA THR A 80 -18.05 8.17 -9.07
C THR A 80 -16.97 9.12 -9.56
N PRO A 81 -17.32 10.29 -10.12
CA PRO A 81 -16.32 11.24 -10.62
C PRO A 81 -15.27 11.62 -9.57
N ALA A 82 -15.68 11.85 -8.32
CA ALA A 82 -14.78 12.21 -7.22
C ALA A 82 -13.76 11.09 -6.90
N ALA A 83 -14.18 9.84 -6.76
CA ALA A 83 -13.22 8.76 -6.49
C ALA A 83 -12.38 8.40 -7.73
N LEU A 84 -12.86 8.65 -8.95
CA LEU A 84 -12.02 8.51 -10.14
C LEU A 84 -10.85 9.50 -10.15
N VAL A 85 -11.10 10.76 -9.80
CA VAL A 85 -10.03 11.77 -9.64
C VAL A 85 -9.05 11.34 -8.55
N SER A 86 -9.55 10.81 -7.43
CA SER A 86 -8.73 10.28 -6.34
C SER A 86 -7.85 9.11 -6.77
N LEU A 87 -8.39 8.15 -7.54
CA LEU A 87 -7.62 7.03 -8.10
C LEU A 87 -6.55 7.48 -9.10
N GLN A 88 -6.87 8.44 -9.96
CA GLN A 88 -5.90 9.01 -10.91
C GLN A 88 -4.77 9.72 -10.17
N HIS A 89 -5.10 10.47 -9.12
CA HIS A 89 -4.14 11.14 -8.27
C HIS A 89 -3.20 10.13 -7.58
N GLU A 90 -3.77 9.09 -6.96
CA GLU A 90 -2.99 8.00 -6.34
C GLU A 90 -2.09 7.29 -7.37
N TYR A 91 -2.61 6.97 -8.55
CA TYR A 91 -1.82 6.38 -9.65
C TYR A 91 -0.64 7.28 -10.08
N GLY A 92 -0.82 8.60 -10.03
CA GLY A 92 0.24 9.57 -10.31
C GLY A 92 1.49 9.34 -9.45
N PHE A 93 1.33 9.09 -8.15
CA PHE A 93 2.45 8.80 -7.25
C PHE A 93 3.15 7.48 -7.58
N TYR A 94 2.38 6.41 -7.80
CA TYR A 94 2.94 5.11 -8.17
C TYR A 94 3.73 5.14 -9.48
N SER A 95 3.20 5.82 -10.49
CA SER A 95 3.79 5.90 -11.84
C SER A 95 4.96 6.89 -11.95
N GLN A 96 5.14 7.77 -10.97
CA GLN A 96 6.17 8.80 -10.98
C GLN A 96 7.08 8.69 -9.76
N GLN A 97 6.79 9.40 -8.67
CA GLN A 97 7.70 9.59 -7.54
C GLN A 97 8.09 8.29 -6.86
N LEU A 98 7.20 7.29 -6.89
CA LEU A 98 7.36 6.01 -6.22
C LEU A 98 7.72 4.87 -7.19
N ALA A 99 7.98 5.15 -8.47
CA ALA A 99 8.28 4.14 -9.48
C ALA A 99 9.48 3.26 -9.07
N SER A 100 10.54 3.85 -8.51
CA SER A 100 11.73 3.12 -8.05
C SER A 100 11.52 2.27 -6.79
N PHE A 101 10.34 2.35 -6.18
CA PHE A 101 10.01 1.71 -4.89
C PHE A 101 8.96 0.61 -5.01
N GLN A 102 8.44 0.39 -6.22
CA GLN A 102 7.46 -0.65 -6.48
C GLN A 102 8.01 -2.05 -6.16
N GLY A 103 7.20 -2.85 -5.47
CA GLY A 103 7.54 -4.20 -5.00
C GLY A 103 8.41 -4.25 -3.74
N THR A 104 8.90 -3.11 -3.23
CA THR A 104 9.79 -3.06 -2.06
C THR A 104 9.21 -2.20 -0.94
N VAL A 105 8.97 -0.91 -1.18
CA VAL A 105 8.42 0.02 -0.19
C VAL A 105 6.92 0.24 -0.43
N VAL A 106 6.49 0.17 -1.68
CA VAL A 106 5.08 0.24 -2.08
C VAL A 106 4.74 -0.97 -2.95
N PRO A 107 3.46 -1.37 -3.09
CA PRO A 107 3.08 -2.45 -3.99
C PRO A 107 3.47 -2.13 -5.44
N LYS A 108 3.72 -3.17 -6.25
CA LYS A 108 3.79 -2.96 -7.71
C LYS A 108 2.46 -2.41 -8.23
N CYS A 109 2.51 -1.42 -9.09
CA CYS A 109 1.37 -0.83 -9.76
C CYS A 109 1.35 -1.28 -11.21
N PHE A 110 0.36 -2.11 -11.56
CA PHE A 110 0.21 -2.64 -12.92
C PHE A 110 -0.43 -1.64 -13.88
N GLY A 111 -1.12 -0.63 -13.35
CA GLY A 111 -1.67 0.46 -14.16
C GLY A 111 -2.99 1.02 -13.62
N MET A 112 -3.40 2.13 -14.23
CA MET A 112 -4.74 2.70 -14.11
C MET A 112 -5.50 2.43 -15.41
N PHE A 113 -6.68 1.87 -15.26
CA PHE A 113 -7.54 1.38 -16.33
C PHE A 113 -8.87 2.14 -16.28
N GLU A 114 -9.33 2.65 -17.41
CA GLU A 114 -10.58 3.40 -17.49
C GLU A 114 -11.44 2.94 -18.65
N GLY A 115 -12.75 2.92 -18.43
CA GLY A 115 -13.71 2.56 -19.45
C GLY A 115 -15.12 2.99 -19.07
N THR A 116 -16.10 2.46 -19.78
CA THR A 116 -17.51 2.74 -19.53
C THR A 116 -18.31 1.44 -19.39
N VAL A 117 -19.34 1.47 -18.54
CA VAL A 117 -20.37 0.43 -18.44
C VAL A 117 -21.71 1.12 -18.71
N GLY A 118 -22.27 0.91 -19.90
CA GLY A 118 -23.36 1.75 -20.41
C GLY A 118 -22.87 3.19 -20.59
N ILE A 119 -23.53 4.14 -19.92
CA ILE A 119 -23.14 5.56 -19.89
C ILE A 119 -22.21 5.93 -18.73
N GLN A 120 -22.00 5.02 -17.77
CA GLN A 120 -21.25 5.32 -16.56
C GLN A 120 -19.75 5.11 -16.81
N ARG A 121 -18.94 6.16 -16.61
CA ARG A 121 -17.49 6.04 -16.58
C ARG A 121 -17.04 5.30 -15.33
N ILE A 122 -16.08 4.41 -15.49
CA ILE A 122 -15.48 3.66 -14.39
C ILE A 122 -13.96 3.69 -14.50
N GLY A 123 -13.29 3.42 -13.38
CA GLY A 123 -11.85 3.42 -13.28
C GLY A 123 -11.37 2.38 -12.29
N CYS A 124 -10.22 1.80 -12.58
CA CYS A 124 -9.63 0.72 -11.83
C CYS A 124 -8.11 0.90 -11.73
N LEU A 125 -7.60 1.05 -10.52
CA LEU A 125 -6.18 1.00 -10.22
C LEU A 125 -5.82 -0.42 -9.79
N ILE A 126 -4.86 -1.04 -10.47
CA ILE A 126 -4.47 -2.42 -10.20
C ILE A 126 -3.09 -2.46 -9.57
N LEU A 127 -3.02 -3.11 -8.40
CA LEU A 127 -1.86 -3.20 -7.55
C LEU A 127 -1.50 -4.66 -7.24
N GLU A 128 -0.26 -4.89 -6.83
CA GLU A 128 0.22 -6.15 -6.29
C GLU A 128 -0.65 -6.61 -5.12
N ASN A 129 -1.11 -7.85 -5.19
CA ASN A 129 -1.75 -8.50 -4.06
C ASN A 129 -0.69 -8.86 -3.02
N CYS A 130 -0.51 -7.97 -2.04
CA CYS A 130 0.40 -8.20 -0.94
C CYS A 130 -0.19 -9.27 -0.01
N LYS A 131 0.48 -10.42 0.07
CA LYS A 131 0.03 -11.53 0.89
C LYS A 131 0.76 -11.50 2.22
N GLU A 132 -0.03 -11.47 3.29
CA GLU A 132 0.46 -11.83 4.60
C GLU A 132 0.76 -13.33 4.58
N THR A 133 2.04 -13.70 4.63
CA THR A 133 2.39 -15.06 5.04
C THR A 133 2.03 -15.16 6.52
N PRO A 134 1.26 -16.18 6.94
CA PRO A 134 1.01 -16.42 8.35
C PRO A 134 2.36 -16.44 9.06
N LEU A 135 2.57 -15.51 10.00
CA LEU A 135 3.69 -15.57 10.92
C LEU A 135 3.60 -16.93 11.59
N CYS A 136 4.55 -17.82 11.27
CA CYS A 136 4.72 -19.16 11.83
C CYS A 136 3.47 -19.66 12.56
N SER A 137 2.48 -20.15 11.79
CA SER A 137 1.26 -20.79 12.25
C SER A 137 1.36 -21.37 13.67
N GLY A 138 0.94 -20.59 14.68
CA GLY A 138 0.50 -21.06 15.99
C GLY A 138 1.50 -21.75 16.94
N ILE A 139 2.80 -21.82 16.66
CA ILE A 139 3.79 -22.49 17.56
C ILE A 139 4.94 -21.53 17.95
N GLY A 140 4.71 -20.22 17.92
CA GLY A 140 5.68 -19.21 18.40
C GLY A 140 5.35 -18.74 19.80
N ASN A 141 6.38 -18.48 20.63
CA ASN A 141 6.16 -17.90 21.95
C ASN A 141 5.59 -16.48 21.81
N PRO A 142 4.77 -15.97 22.76
CA PRO A 142 4.25 -14.60 22.72
C PRO A 142 5.31 -13.51 22.55
N ILE A 143 6.55 -13.79 22.96
CA ILE A 143 7.73 -12.94 22.78
C ILE A 143 8.10 -12.79 21.30
N ASP A 144 7.95 -13.84 20.49
CA ASP A 144 8.27 -13.83 19.06
C ASP A 144 7.28 -12.96 18.29
N ALA A 145 5.99 -13.05 18.62
CA ALA A 145 4.94 -12.21 18.03
C ALA A 145 5.12 -10.73 18.37
N MET A 146 5.53 -10.43 19.60
CA MET A 146 5.75 -9.05 20.05
C MET A 146 7.01 -8.43 19.43
N THR A 147 8.07 -9.24 19.27
CA THR A 147 9.30 -8.84 18.58
C THR A 147 9.05 -8.61 17.09
N ASP A 148 8.23 -9.44 16.44
CA ASP A 148 7.85 -9.25 15.04
C ASP A 148 7.06 -7.94 14.82
N LYS A 149 6.15 -7.59 15.74
CA LYS A 149 5.42 -6.31 15.66
C LYS A 149 6.37 -5.11 15.76
N ALA A 150 7.30 -5.12 16.72
CA ALA A 150 8.28 -4.04 16.86
C ALA A 150 9.16 -3.90 15.61
N GLU A 151 9.61 -5.04 15.05
CA GLU A 151 10.40 -5.06 13.83
C GLU A 151 9.61 -4.58 12.60
N TYR A 152 8.34 -4.96 12.47
CA TYR A 152 7.45 -4.47 11.43
C TYR A 152 7.29 -2.95 11.49
N VAL A 153 7.05 -2.41 12.68
CA VAL A 153 6.94 -0.96 12.91
C VAL A 153 8.24 -0.24 12.55
N ARG A 154 9.40 -0.78 12.97
CA ARG A 154 10.71 -0.23 12.61
C ARG A 154 10.91 -0.21 11.10
N LYS A 155 10.60 -1.30 10.40
CA LYS A 155 10.68 -1.36 8.93
C LYS A 155 9.69 -0.42 8.26
N PHE A 156 8.50 -0.24 8.82
CA PHE A 156 7.50 0.69 8.30
C PHE A 156 7.99 2.13 8.40
N MET A 157 8.60 2.51 9.52
CA MET A 157 9.24 3.81 9.67
C MET A 157 10.34 4.06 8.64
N ILE A 158 11.20 3.06 8.39
CA ILE A 158 12.22 3.15 7.35
C ILE A 158 11.60 3.30 5.95
N ALA A 159 10.56 2.52 5.65
CA ALA A 159 9.82 2.62 4.39
C ALA A 159 9.21 4.01 4.21
N LEU A 160 8.65 4.59 5.27
CA LEU A 160 8.04 5.92 5.22
C LEU A 160 9.09 7.02 5.03
N CYS A 161 10.25 6.91 5.68
CA CYS A 161 11.37 7.83 5.46
C CYS A 161 11.80 7.84 3.99
N LYS A 162 11.89 6.68 3.34
CA LYS A 162 12.17 6.58 1.90
C LYS A 162 11.12 7.28 1.04
N VAL A 163 9.83 7.17 1.38
CA VAL A 163 8.75 7.90 0.69
C VAL A 163 8.93 9.41 0.85
N HIS A 164 9.28 9.87 2.06
CA HIS A 164 9.58 11.28 2.33
C HIS A 164 10.84 11.78 1.61
N ASP A 165 11.85 10.93 1.42
CA ASP A 165 13.05 11.25 0.63
C ASP A 165 12.70 11.54 -0.85
N LYS A 166 11.58 10.98 -1.35
CA LYS A 166 11.02 11.32 -2.68
C LYS A 166 10.14 12.56 -2.66
N GLY A 167 10.07 13.27 -1.53
CA GLY A 167 9.26 14.45 -1.34
C GLY A 167 7.76 14.14 -1.26
N VAL A 168 7.37 12.92 -0.88
CA VAL A 168 5.96 12.52 -0.78
C VAL A 168 5.54 12.45 0.70
N ILE A 169 4.41 13.05 1.02
CA ILE A 169 3.72 12.93 2.32
C ILE A 169 2.37 12.28 2.12
N LEU A 170 1.93 11.43 3.05
CA LEU A 170 0.66 10.71 2.92
C LEU A 170 -0.55 11.60 3.25
N ASN A 171 -0.42 12.51 4.21
CA ASN A 171 -1.51 13.35 4.76
C ASN A 171 -2.68 12.53 5.34
N HIS A 172 -2.37 11.34 5.87
CA HIS A 172 -3.33 10.45 6.50
C HIS A 172 -3.18 10.46 8.04
N SER A 173 -4.24 10.03 8.73
CA SER A 173 -4.12 9.69 10.14
C SER A 173 -3.26 8.43 10.26
N ILE A 174 -2.53 8.34 11.35
CA ILE A 174 -1.60 7.25 11.59
C ILE A 174 -2.37 6.12 12.24
N ASP A 175 -3.02 5.32 11.41
CA ASP A 175 -3.57 4.05 11.81
C ASP A 175 -2.93 2.92 11.00
N GLU A 176 -3.08 1.68 11.47
CA GLU A 176 -2.49 0.49 10.84
C GLU A 176 -3.07 0.22 9.42
N THR A 177 -4.00 1.04 8.92
CA THR A 177 -4.72 0.77 7.66
C THR A 177 -3.99 1.22 6.39
N HIS A 178 -2.90 1.98 6.54
CA HIS A 178 -2.10 2.54 5.44
C HIS A 178 -0.86 1.71 5.08
N SER A 179 -0.75 0.52 5.64
CA SER A 179 0.27 -0.45 5.26
C SER A 179 -0.32 -1.84 5.13
N VAL A 180 0.22 -2.63 4.20
CA VAL A 180 -0.05 -4.06 4.09
C VAL A 180 1.26 -4.83 4.22
N ARG A 181 1.19 -6.02 4.79
CA ARG A 181 2.36 -6.87 4.95
C ARG A 181 2.56 -7.72 3.69
N GLN A 182 3.77 -7.70 3.15
CA GLN A 182 4.24 -8.65 2.15
C GLN A 182 5.37 -9.45 2.80
N GLU A 183 5.10 -10.70 3.12
CA GLU A 183 6.00 -11.54 3.93
C GLU A 183 6.33 -10.90 5.31
N ARG A 184 7.56 -10.42 5.50
CA ARG A 184 8.04 -9.75 6.72
C ARG A 184 8.27 -8.25 6.53
N ASP A 185 7.89 -7.71 5.38
CA ASP A 185 8.15 -6.33 5.03
C ASP A 185 6.85 -5.56 4.79
N PRO A 186 6.75 -4.32 5.29
CA PRO A 186 5.60 -3.47 5.02
C PRO A 186 5.62 -2.97 3.58
N ARG A 187 4.43 -2.73 3.05
CA ARG A 187 4.18 -1.99 1.81
C ARG A 187 3.23 -0.85 2.14
N ILE A 188 3.64 0.38 1.88
CA ILE A 188 2.83 1.58 2.10
C ILE A 188 1.80 1.67 0.98
N ILE A 189 0.55 1.91 1.35
CA ILE A 189 -0.60 1.99 0.43
C ILE A 189 -1.44 3.23 0.69
N ASP A 190 -2.41 3.48 -0.19
CA ASP A 190 -3.40 4.56 -0.07
C ASP A 190 -2.79 5.96 -0.18
N PHE A 191 -2.25 6.27 -1.36
CA PHE A 191 -1.73 7.61 -1.69
C PHE A 191 -2.82 8.56 -2.21
N SER A 192 -4.09 8.28 -1.89
CA SER A 192 -5.23 9.07 -2.38
C SER A 192 -5.19 10.53 -1.92
N ARG A 193 -4.64 10.79 -0.72
CA ARG A 193 -4.45 12.14 -0.15
C ARG A 193 -3.00 12.62 -0.15
N ALA A 194 -2.10 11.84 -0.75
CA ALA A 194 -0.70 12.17 -0.72
C ALA A 194 -0.42 13.49 -1.45
N SER A 195 0.64 14.19 -1.06
CA SER A 195 1.05 15.41 -1.75
C SER A 195 2.56 15.50 -1.83
N MET A 196 3.04 16.35 -2.75
CA MET A 196 4.45 16.72 -2.76
C MET A 196 4.75 17.68 -1.61
N HIS A 197 5.88 17.50 -0.96
CA HIS A 197 6.46 18.47 -0.05
C HIS A 197 7.98 18.48 -0.11
N THR A 198 8.60 19.45 0.55
CA THR A 198 10.03 19.41 0.88
C THR A 198 10.15 18.88 2.31
N CYS A 199 10.61 17.64 2.46
CA CYS A 199 10.71 17.03 3.78
C CYS A 199 11.93 17.60 4.52
N PRO A 200 11.76 18.27 5.66
CA PRO A 200 12.91 18.74 6.43
C PRO A 200 13.68 17.58 7.06
N GLY A 201 13.10 16.39 7.24
CA GLY A 201 13.67 15.32 8.07
C GLY A 201 13.46 13.92 7.52
N ALA A 202 13.63 13.73 6.21
CA ALA A 202 13.46 12.41 5.59
C ALA A 202 14.52 11.38 6.04
N CYS A 203 15.56 11.81 6.76
CA CYS A 203 16.45 10.94 7.52
C CYS A 203 16.08 10.95 9.01
N PRO A 204 15.64 9.83 9.59
CA PRO A 204 15.42 9.71 11.02
C PRO A 204 16.79 9.64 11.71
N THR A 205 17.37 10.79 12.01
CA THR A 205 18.52 10.86 12.92
C THR A 205 18.00 11.19 14.32
N PRO A 206 18.10 10.28 15.29
CA PRO A 206 17.89 10.65 16.68
C PRO A 206 19.06 11.52 17.09
N ILE A 207 18.84 12.83 17.23
CA ILE A 207 19.80 13.74 17.86
C ILE A 207 19.34 13.87 19.33
N PRO A 208 20.07 13.31 20.31
CA PRO A 208 19.81 13.56 21.71
C PRO A 208 20.12 15.04 21.98
N ASP A 209 19.17 15.78 22.58
CA ASP A 209 19.52 17.09 23.11
C ASP A 209 20.34 16.96 24.41
N SER A 210 20.90 18.08 24.88
CA SER A 210 21.71 18.15 26.10
C SER A 210 20.95 17.76 27.38
N SER A 211 19.64 17.52 27.30
CA SER A 211 18.79 17.02 28.40
C SER A 211 18.43 15.54 28.27
N GLY A 212 18.99 14.84 27.28
CA GLY A 212 18.67 13.44 26.98
C GLY A 212 17.29 13.25 26.35
N ARG A 213 16.62 14.33 25.93
CA ARG A 213 15.35 14.23 25.20
C ARG A 213 15.65 14.13 23.71
N VAL A 214 15.11 13.11 23.07
CA VAL A 214 15.20 12.95 21.62
C VAL A 214 14.27 13.98 20.97
N ARG A 215 14.85 14.93 20.24
CA ARG A 215 14.09 15.86 19.40
C ARG A 215 14.41 15.54 17.94
N ILE A 216 13.39 15.30 17.12
CA ILE A 216 13.57 15.31 15.66
C ILE A 216 13.75 16.76 15.23
N LEU A 217 15.00 17.21 15.29
CA LEU A 217 15.45 18.39 14.58
C LEU A 217 15.97 17.93 13.23
N ASN A 218 15.65 18.66 12.16
CA ASN A 218 16.41 18.46 10.94
C ASN A 218 17.86 18.91 11.12
N ASN A 219 18.69 18.65 10.11
CA ASN A 219 20.11 19.07 10.06
C ASN A 219 20.32 20.58 10.27
N ASN A 220 19.25 21.39 10.25
CA ASN A 220 19.27 22.84 10.42
C ASN A 220 18.57 23.31 11.72
N GLY A 221 18.29 22.43 12.68
CA GLY A 221 17.66 22.80 13.95
C GLY A 221 16.17 23.17 13.86
N LYS A 222 15.49 22.89 12.73
CA LYS A 222 14.04 23.11 12.56
C LYS A 222 13.24 21.86 12.93
N LEU A 223 11.98 22.09 13.32
CA LEU A 223 10.98 21.05 13.60
C LEU A 223 10.91 20.04 12.44
N GLY A 224 11.09 18.76 12.75
CA GLY A 224 10.96 17.66 11.79
C GLY A 224 9.58 17.58 11.12
N CYS A 225 9.45 16.69 10.14
CA CYS A 225 8.18 16.49 9.45
C CYS A 225 7.09 16.04 10.43
N ARG A 226 5.94 16.73 10.43
CA ARG A 226 4.83 16.45 11.37
C ARG A 226 4.32 15.02 11.25
N GLU A 227 4.24 14.48 10.03
CA GLU A 227 3.83 13.10 9.78
C GLU A 227 4.83 12.11 10.38
N LEU A 228 6.13 12.29 10.13
CA LEU A 228 7.18 11.42 10.69
C LEU A 228 7.24 11.49 12.22
N ILE A 229 7.11 12.68 12.81
CA ILE A 229 7.09 12.85 14.28
C ILE A 229 5.88 12.16 14.89
N ALA A 230 4.70 12.34 14.31
CA ALA A 230 3.50 11.70 14.80
C ALA A 230 3.61 10.17 14.65
N MET A 231 4.25 9.69 13.58
CA MET A 231 4.47 8.27 13.32
C MET A 231 5.43 7.63 14.31
N GLU A 232 6.54 8.32 14.61
CA GLU A 232 7.49 7.86 15.62
C GLU A 232 6.82 7.77 17.00
N LYS A 233 6.06 8.79 17.40
CA LYS A 233 5.32 8.78 18.67
C LYS A 233 4.36 7.60 18.80
N GLU A 234 3.64 7.28 17.73
CA GLU A 234 2.72 6.14 17.74
C GLU A 234 3.48 4.81 17.78
N SER A 235 4.59 4.74 17.05
CA SER A 235 5.50 3.59 17.06
C SER A 235 6.11 3.32 18.44
N SER A 236 6.50 4.36 19.17
CA SER A 236 7.06 4.23 20.53
C SER A 236 6.07 3.60 21.50
N LYS A 237 4.77 3.92 21.41
CA LYS A 237 3.73 3.31 22.27
C LYS A 237 3.63 1.80 22.05
N ILE A 238 3.85 1.34 20.83
CA ILE A 238 3.87 -0.08 20.49
C ILE A 238 5.09 -0.74 21.14
N CYS A 239 6.25 -0.10 21.07
CA CYS A 239 7.51 -0.60 21.64
C CYS A 239 7.56 -0.58 23.18
N GLU A 240 6.98 0.42 23.86
CA GLU A 240 6.98 0.50 25.33
C GLU A 240 6.22 -0.67 25.98
N ARG A 241 5.19 -1.20 25.30
CA ARG A 241 4.48 -2.41 25.75
C ARG A 241 5.33 -3.69 25.64
N VAL A 242 6.44 -3.66 24.89
CA VAL A 242 7.31 -4.81 24.65
C VAL A 242 8.29 -5.05 25.80
N VAL A 243 8.71 -4.00 26.48
CA VAL A 243 9.87 -4.04 27.39
C VAL A 243 9.51 -4.42 28.83
N ILE A 244 8.23 -4.36 29.23
CA ILE A 244 7.81 -4.65 30.62
C ILE A 244 6.88 -5.87 30.66
N PRO A 245 7.39 -7.10 30.80
CA PRO A 245 6.55 -8.18 31.31
C PRO A 245 6.13 -7.80 32.75
N PRO A 246 4.84 -7.94 33.13
CA PRO A 246 4.45 -7.75 34.51
C PRO A 246 5.22 -8.76 35.35
N THR A 247 6.14 -8.28 36.19
CA THR A 247 6.75 -9.09 37.24
C THR A 247 5.60 -9.59 38.11
N ARG A 248 5.17 -10.83 37.91
CA ARG A 248 4.33 -11.54 38.87
C ARG A 248 5.13 -11.57 40.16
N GLY A 249 4.73 -10.73 41.12
CA GLY A 249 5.29 -10.74 42.45
C GLY A 249 5.19 -12.16 42.99
N ARG A 250 6.36 -12.80 43.17
CA ARG A 250 6.44 -14.01 43.99
C ARG A 250 6.01 -13.58 45.39
N ARG A 251 4.80 -13.97 45.77
CA ARG A 251 4.38 -14.00 47.16
C ARG A 251 5.35 -14.95 47.85
N LEU A 252 6.30 -14.40 48.61
CA LEU A 252 7.10 -15.17 49.54
C LEU A 252 6.12 -15.78 50.54
N GLU A 253 5.81 -17.05 50.39
CA GLU A 253 5.23 -17.85 51.46
C GLU A 253 6.26 -17.88 52.58
N ARG A 254 5.99 -17.12 53.64
CA ARG A 254 6.72 -17.20 54.90
C ARG A 254 6.35 -18.53 55.53
N SER A 255 7.35 -19.42 55.62
CA SER A 255 7.35 -20.56 56.53
C SER A 255 7.63 -20.10 57.95
#